data_AF-A0A4P0Y5N4-F1
#
_entry.id   AF-A0A4P0Y5N4-F1
#
_cell.length_a   1.000
_cell.length_b   1.000
_cell.length_c   1.000
_cell.angle_alpha   90.00
_cell.angle_beta   90.00
_cell.angle_gamma   90.00
#
_symmetry.space_group_name_H-M   'P 1'
#
loop_
_entity.id
_entity.type
_entity.pdbx_description
1 polymer ?
#
loop_
_entity_poly.entity_id
_entity_poly.type
_entity_poly.pdbx_seq_one_letter_code
_entity_poly.pdbx_strand_id
1 'polypeptide(L)' 'MALAAFADVPEAALDDLPLTWVTTPAREMGKSLADSMLRRLEEGTGETRNQIMPPRLVTRK' A
#
# COMPACT_ATOMS: atom_id res chain seq x y z
N MET A 1 -18.72 -17.36 -9.96
CA MET A 1 -18.70 -16.02 -9.33
C MET A 1 -17.50 -15.98 -8.39
N ALA A 2 -16.69 -14.93 -8.44
CA ALA A 2 -15.55 -14.74 -7.53
C ALA A 2 -15.80 -13.47 -6.71
N LEU A 3 -15.58 -13.54 -5.39
CA LEU A 3 -15.76 -12.43 -4.46
C LEU A 3 -14.39 -11.87 -4.10
N ALA A 4 -14.23 -10.55 -4.23
CA ALA A 4 -13.01 -9.83 -3.88
C ALA A 4 -13.27 -8.83 -2.75
N ALA A 5 -12.33 -8.73 -1.81
CA ALA A 5 -12.43 -7.87 -0.64
C ALA A 5 -11.16 -7.03 -0.46
N PHE A 6 -11.32 -5.82 0.08
CA PHE A 6 -10.21 -4.92 0.41
C PHE A 6 -9.85 -5.08 1.89
N ALA A 7 -8.56 -5.15 2.19
CA ALA A 7 -8.08 -5.23 3.56
C ALA A 7 -6.83 -4.36 3.76
N ASP A 8 -6.84 -3.58 4.83
CA ASP A 8 -5.71 -2.75 5.28
C ASP A 8 -4.81 -3.49 6.31
N VAL A 9 -4.88 -4.83 6.31
CA VAL A 9 -4.03 -5.69 7.15
C VAL A 9 -2.88 -6.28 6.32
N PRO A 10 -1.74 -6.65 6.95
CA PRO A 10 -0.69 -7.38 6.25
C PRO A 10 -1.24 -8.65 5.61
N GLU A 11 -0.68 -9.05 4.47
CA GLU A 11 -1.08 -10.27 3.74
C GLU A 11 -1.11 -11.53 4.63
N ALA A 12 -0.16 -11.63 5.55
CA ALA A 12 -0.05 -12.71 6.53
C ALA A 12 -1.20 -12.77 7.55
N ALA A 13 -1.96 -11.67 7.70
CA ALA A 13 -3.10 -11.54 8.60
C ALA A 13 -4.45 -11.62 7.88
N LEU A 14 -4.46 -11.92 6.57
CA LEU A 14 -5.70 -12.17 5.83
C LEU A 14 -6.32 -13.50 6.26
N ASP A 15 -7.64 -13.50 6.43
CA ASP A 15 -8.44 -14.69 6.73
C ASP A 15 -8.26 -15.76 5.64
N ASP A 16 -8.23 -17.03 6.06
CA ASP A 16 -8.05 -18.18 5.17
C ASP A 16 -9.38 -18.62 4.52
N LEU A 17 -10.08 -17.64 3.95
CA LEU A 17 -11.29 -17.85 3.16
C LEU A 17 -10.89 -17.90 1.67
N PRO A 18 -11.55 -18.70 0.82
CA PRO A 18 -11.30 -18.76 -0.63
C PRO A 18 -11.81 -17.49 -1.34
N LEU A 19 -11.21 -16.35 -0.98
CA LEU A 19 -11.47 -15.02 -1.48
C LEU A 19 -10.21 -14.48 -2.13
N THR A 20 -10.41 -13.65 -3.15
CA THR A 20 -9.33 -12.85 -3.72
C THR A 20 -9.24 -11.54 -2.95
N TRP A 21 -8.08 -11.22 -2.39
CA TRP A 21 -7.90 -10.00 -1.60
C TRP A 21 -7.21 -8.91 -2.41
N VAL A 22 -7.60 -7.67 -2.20
CA VAL A 22 -6.86 -6.49 -2.67
C VAL A 22 -6.29 -5.80 -1.43
N THR A 23 -4.97 -5.68 -1.37
CA THR A 23 -4.28 -5.03 -0.24
C THR A 23 -3.66 -3.72 -0.68
N THR A 24 -3.80 -2.71 0.17
CA THR A 24 -3.08 -1.45 0.04
C THR A 24 -1.69 -1.63 0.66
N PRO A 25 -0.58 -1.24 -0.02
CA PRO A 25 0.77 -1.42 0.51
C PRO A 25 1.13 -0.37 1.59
N ALA A 26 0.36 -0.32 2.68
CA ALA A 26 0.41 0.74 3.69
C ALA A 26 1.82 0.96 4.30
N ARG A 27 2.58 -0.11 4.53
CA ARG A 27 3.94 -0.02 5.07
C ARG A 27 4.92 0.66 4.11
N GLU A 28 4.83 0.33 2.82
CA GLU A 28 5.66 0.95 1.77
C GLU A 28 5.25 2.41 1.54
N MET A 29 3.94 2.70 1.59
CA MET A 29 3.43 4.07 1.54
C MET A 29 4.02 4.93 2.65
N GLY A 30 4.00 4.45 3.90
CA GLY A 30 4.57 5.16 5.04
C GLY A 30 6.08 5.39 4.90
N LYS A 31 6.84 4.39 4.43
CA LYS A 31 8.28 4.53 4.18
C LYS A 31 8.57 5.59 3.12
N SER A 32 7.90 5.53 1.97
CA SER A 32 8.10 6.49 0.88
C SER A 32 7.70 7.91 1.26
N LEU A 33 6.65 8.06 2.08
CA LEU A 33 6.26 9.35 2.63
C LEU A 33 7.34 9.92 3.55
N ALA A 34 7.89 9.10 4.46
CA ALA A 34 8.98 9.52 5.35
C ALA A 34 10.23 9.94 4.57
N ASP A 35 10.65 9.14 3.59
CA ASP A 35 11.79 9.45 2.71
C ASP A 35 11.55 10.78 1.97
N SER A 36 10.33 10.99 1.46
CA SER A 36 9.93 12.24 0.78
C SER A 36 9.93 13.45 1.72
N MET A 37 9.53 13.27 2.98
CA MET A 37 9.56 14.33 4.00
C MET A 37 10.99 14.71 4.36
N LEU A 38 11.87 13.73 4.61
CA LEU A 38 13.29 13.97 4.89
C LEU A 38 13.96 14.73 3.76
N ARG A 39 13.73 14.29 2.51
CA ARG A 39 14.27 14.97 1.34
C ARG A 39 13.78 16.42 1.21
N ARG A 40 12.51 16.70 1.55
CA ARG A 40 11.98 18.08 1.59
C ARG A 40 12.67 18.95 2.66
N LEU A 41 13.05 18.35 3.79
CA LEU A 41 13.79 19.09 4.83
C LEU A 41 15.21 19.45 4.35
N GLU A 42 15.85 18.57 3.59
CA GLU A 42 17.21 18.77 3.08
C GLU A 42 17.26 19.69 1.84
N GLU A 43 16.38 19.47 0.87
CA GLU A 43 16.38 20.17 -0.43
C GLU A 43 15.50 21.44 -0.44
N GLY A 44 14.70 21.66 0.62
CA GLY A 44 13.71 22.74 0.71
C GLY A 44 12.37 22.39 0.06
N THR A 45 11.47 23.38 -0.05
CA THR A 45 10.12 23.20 -0.60
C THR A 45 10.14 23.07 -2.13
N GLY A 46 10.52 21.89 -2.63
CA GLY A 46 10.31 21.50 -4.03
C GLY A 46 8.83 21.31 -4.39
N GLU A 47 8.54 21.16 -5.68
CA GLU A 47 7.17 20.95 -6.19
C GLU A 47 6.42 19.81 -5.50
N THR A 48 5.10 19.99 -5.35
CA THR A 48 4.19 18.96 -4.85
C THR A 48 4.25 17.72 -5.73
N ARG A 49 4.82 16.64 -5.20
CA ARG A 49 4.86 15.32 -5.85
C ARG A 49 3.65 14.49 -5.44
N ASN A 50 2.89 14.03 -6.43
CA ASN A 50 1.84 13.01 -6.26
C ASN A 50 2.42 11.63 -6.60
N GLN A 51 2.41 10.71 -5.64
CA GLN A 51 2.86 9.33 -5.83
C GLN A 51 1.66 8.39 -5.66
N ILE A 52 1.35 7.65 -6.73
CA ILE A 52 0.33 6.60 -6.69
C ILE A 52 1.05 5.26 -6.50
N MET A 53 0.72 4.55 -5.41
CA MET A 53 1.18 3.17 -5.20
C MET A 53 0.05 2.21 -5.58
N PRO A 54 0.28 1.29 -6.53
CA PRO A 54 -0.76 0.38 -6.98
C PRO A 54 -1.10 -0.62 -5.85
N PRO A 55 -2.39 -0.98 -5.69
CA PRO A 55 -2.78 -2.05 -4.79
C PRO A 55 -2.28 -3.40 -5.31
N ARG A 56 -2.11 -4.38 -4.41
CA ARG A 56 -1.69 -5.74 -4.76
C ARG A 56 -2.85 -6.71 -4.67
N LEU A 57 -3.01 -7.53 -5.71
CA LEU A 57 -3.93 -8.66 -5.73
C LEU A 57 -3.27 -9.86 -5.06
N VAL A 58 -3.91 -10.39 -4.02
CA VAL A 58 -3.49 -11.60 -3.33
C VAL A 58 -4.50 -12.70 -3.62
N THR A 59 -4.05 -13.76 -4.26
CA THR A 59 -4.86 -14.96 -4.52
C THR A 59 -4.57 -16.01 -3.46
N ARG A 60 -5.56 -16.35 -2.62
CA ARG A 60 -5.50 -17.56 -1.79
C ARG A 60 -6.16 -18.73 -2.53
N LYS A 61 -5.55 -19.91 -2.43
CA LYS A 61 -6.06 -21.16 -3.04
C LYS A 61 -7.03 -21.85 -2.12
#